data_AF-X1PPQ1-F1
#
_entry.id   AF-X1PPQ1-F1
#
_cell.length_a   1.000
_cell.length_b   1.000
_cell.length_c   1.000
_cell.angle_alpha   90.00
_cell.angle_beta   90.00
_cell.angle_gamma   90.00
#
_symmetry.space_group_name_H-M   'P 1'
#
loop_
_entity.id
_entity.type
_entity.pdbx_description
1 polymer ?
#
loop_
_entity_poly.entity_id
_entity_poly.type
_entity_poly.pdbx_seq_one_letter_code
_entity_poly.pdbx_strand_id
1 'polypeptide(L)'
;WIIEHFQNVFDKMFFRTQYFKDFDHLYKQAKEFELFHNQNHRYSTLEGMTPNQKCSGNIKLLPASFRLPNKLAICPGYVHLIRFIRSDRVSDIFGEKYIMPKDV
;
A
#
# COMPACT_ATOMS: atom_id res chain seq x y z
N TRP A 1 -6.59 -7.59 5.01
CA TRP A 1 -6.64 -6.17 4.62
C TRP A 1 -6.12 -6.03 3.20
N ILE A 2 -6.68 -5.10 2.41
CA ILE A 2 -6.45 -5.01 0.96
C ILE A 2 -4.97 -4.79 0.63
N ILE A 3 -4.31 -3.89 1.36
CA ILE A 3 -2.91 -3.51 1.10
C ILE A 3 -1.95 -4.69 1.36
N GLU A 4 -2.13 -5.43 2.43
CA GLU A 4 -1.29 -6.58 2.78
C GLU A 4 -1.49 -7.73 1.81
N HIS A 5 -2.73 -7.94 1.37
CA HIS A 5 -3.00 -8.93 0.34
C HIS A 5 -2.37 -8.52 -0.99
N PHE A 6 -2.50 -7.25 -1.39
CA PHE A 6 -1.81 -6.70 -2.55
C PHE A 6 -0.30 -6.92 -2.45
N GLN A 7 0.34 -6.57 -1.34
CA GLN A 7 1.78 -6.75 -1.15
C GLN A 7 2.20 -8.22 -1.26
N ASN A 8 1.43 -9.14 -0.67
CA ASN A 8 1.71 -10.58 -0.81
C ASN A 8 1.51 -11.08 -2.25
N VAL A 9 0.51 -10.57 -2.97
CA VAL A 9 0.29 -10.90 -4.39
C VAL A 9 1.41 -10.30 -5.26
N PHE A 10 1.82 -9.06 -5.01
CA PHE A 10 2.93 -8.40 -5.68
C PHE A 10 4.24 -9.19 -5.49
N ASP A 11 4.57 -9.56 -4.25
CA ASP A 11 5.78 -10.34 -3.96
C ASP A 11 5.76 -11.70 -4.66
N LYS A 12 4.67 -12.46 -4.51
CA LYS A 12 4.59 -13.86 -4.99
C LYS A 12 4.31 -14.03 -6.47
N MET A 13 3.60 -13.08 -7.09
CA MET A 13 3.14 -13.21 -8.49
C MET A 13 3.91 -12.32 -9.45
N PHE A 14 4.55 -11.26 -8.95
CA PHE A 14 5.30 -10.31 -9.77
C PHE A 14 6.79 -10.27 -9.42
N PHE A 15 7.15 -9.99 -8.16
CA PHE A 15 8.55 -9.70 -7.82
C PHE A 15 9.44 -10.94 -7.82
N ARG A 16 8.96 -12.07 -7.27
CA ARG A 16 9.76 -13.31 -7.17
C ARG A 16 9.68 -14.22 -8.40
N THR A 17 8.80 -13.92 -9.34
CA THR A 17 8.49 -14.82 -10.48
C THR A 17 9.27 -14.51 -11.74
N GLN A 18 10.00 -13.40 -11.77
CA GLN A 18 10.73 -12.95 -12.95
C GLN A 18 12.05 -12.28 -12.58
N TYR A 19 12.93 -12.19 -13.57
CA TYR A 19 14.21 -11.51 -13.42
C TYR A 19 14.09 -10.03 -13.78
N PHE A 20 14.74 -9.17 -13.00
CA PHE A 20 14.90 -7.75 -13.31
C PHE A 20 16.38 -7.42 -13.48
N LYS A 21 16.73 -6.88 -14.65
CA LYS A 21 18.11 -6.49 -14.97
C LYS A 21 18.62 -5.33 -14.12
N ASP A 22 17.74 -4.40 -13.78
CA ASP A 22 18.04 -3.17 -13.06
C ASP A 22 16.75 -2.61 -12.44
N PHE A 23 16.88 -1.53 -11.67
CA PHE A 23 15.77 -0.88 -11.01
C PHE A 23 14.78 -0.23 -11.99
N ASP A 24 15.25 0.36 -13.09
CA ASP A 24 14.39 1.00 -14.09
C ASP A 24 13.47 -0.04 -14.77
N HIS A 25 14.01 -1.22 -15.06
CA HIS A 25 13.25 -2.35 -15.58
C HIS A 25 12.18 -2.81 -14.58
N LEU A 26 12.56 -3.01 -13.31
CA LEU A 26 11.61 -3.34 -12.24
C LEU A 26 10.49 -2.30 -12.15
N TYR A 27 10.82 -1.01 -12.15
CA TYR A 27 9.86 0.08 -12.05
C TYR A 27 8.84 0.07 -13.19
N LYS A 28 9.30 -0.10 -14.43
CA LYS A 28 8.42 -0.15 -15.62
C LYS A 28 7.50 -1.36 -15.57
N GLN A 29 8.04 -2.54 -15.27
CA GLN A 29 7.25 -3.77 -15.18
C GLN A 29 6.25 -3.72 -14.01
N ALA A 30 6.61 -3.08 -12.89
CA ALA A 30 5.71 -2.91 -11.75
C ALA A 30 4.48 -2.06 -12.12
N LYS A 31 4.65 -1.04 -12.98
CA LYS A 31 3.52 -0.22 -13.48
C LYS A 31 2.54 -1.05 -14.31
N GLU A 32 3.04 -1.92 -15.18
CA GLU A 32 2.22 -2.82 -15.98
C GLU A 32 1.46 -3.82 -15.08
N PHE A 33 2.14 -4.39 -14.09
CA PHE A 33 1.51 -5.27 -13.11
C PHE A 33 0.43 -4.55 -12.29
N GLU A 34 0.68 -3.34 -11.80
CA GLU A 34 -0.29 -2.54 -11.05
C GLU A 34 -1.55 -2.29 -11.88
N LEU A 35 -1.42 -1.93 -13.16
CA LEU A 35 -2.54 -1.74 -14.08
C LEU A 35 -3.34 -3.04 -14.25
N PHE A 36 -2.66 -4.15 -14.54
CA PHE A 36 -3.29 -5.45 -14.68
C PHE A 36 -4.02 -5.87 -13.39
N HIS A 37 -3.36 -5.76 -12.24
CA HIS A 37 -3.92 -6.08 -10.94
C HIS A 37 -5.18 -5.24 -10.66
N ASN A 38 -5.11 -3.92 -10.87
CA ASN A 38 -6.22 -3.03 -10.57
C ASN A 38 -7.44 -3.26 -11.48
N GLN A 39 -7.21 -3.77 -12.68
CA GLN A 39 -8.26 -4.12 -13.62
C GLN A 39 -8.89 -5.50 -13.34
N ASN A 40 -8.12 -6.46 -12.83
CA ASN A 40 -8.54 -7.88 -12.81
C ASN A 40 -8.71 -8.48 -11.41
N HIS A 41 -7.92 -8.06 -10.43
CA HIS A 41 -7.96 -8.66 -9.09
C HIS A 41 -9.21 -8.24 -8.34
N ARG A 42 -9.94 -9.19 -7.76
CA ARG A 42 -11.19 -8.94 -7.03
C ARG A 42 -11.00 -9.20 -5.54
N TYR A 43 -11.35 -8.21 -4.74
CA TYR A 43 -11.27 -8.30 -3.28
C TYR A 43 -12.65 -8.63 -2.70
N SER A 44 -12.73 -9.65 -1.83
CA SER A 44 -13.96 -9.95 -1.08
C SER A 44 -14.39 -8.78 -0.19
N THR A 45 -13.43 -8.05 0.37
CA THR A 45 -13.63 -6.81 1.14
C THR A 45 -14.13 -5.62 0.30
N LEU A 46 -14.08 -5.73 -1.03
CA LEU A 46 -14.68 -4.78 -1.96
C LEU A 46 -15.93 -5.36 -2.62
N GLU A 47 -16.63 -6.28 -1.95
CA GLU A 47 -17.85 -6.91 -2.48
C GLU A 47 -17.62 -7.62 -3.84
N GLY A 48 -16.41 -8.14 -4.05
CA GLY A 48 -16.02 -8.80 -5.29
C GLY A 48 -15.71 -7.86 -6.45
N MET A 49 -15.65 -6.54 -6.21
CA MET A 49 -15.19 -5.54 -7.19
C MET A 49 -13.67 -5.53 -7.31
N THR A 50 -13.18 -5.07 -8.46
CA THR A 50 -11.77 -4.76 -8.69
C THR A 50 -11.42 -3.38 -8.12
N PRO A 51 -10.13 -3.07 -7.85
CA PRO A 51 -9.72 -1.74 -7.44
C PRO A 51 -10.24 -0.64 -8.36
N ASN A 52 -10.16 -0.83 -9.69
CA ASN A 52 -10.67 0.15 -10.65
C ASN A 52 -12.18 0.34 -10.54
N GLN A 53 -12.96 -0.75 -10.36
CA GLN A 53 -14.40 -0.65 -10.17
C GLN A 53 -14.77 0.06 -8.87
N LYS A 54 -14.04 -0.21 -7.77
CA LYS A 54 -14.30 0.46 -6.50
C LYS A 54 -13.97 1.95 -6.54
N CYS A 55 -12.93 2.32 -7.28
CA CYS A 55 -12.49 3.70 -7.44
C CYS A 55 -13.20 4.44 -8.59
N SER A 56 -13.93 3.75 -9.46
CA SER A 56 -14.71 4.38 -10.52
C SER A 56 -15.98 4.99 -9.91
N GLY A 57 -16.00 6.31 -9.75
CA GLY A 57 -17.15 7.04 -9.22
C GLY A 57 -16.74 8.28 -8.42
N ASN A 58 -17.66 8.78 -7.60
CA ASN A 58 -17.40 9.92 -6.73
C ASN A 58 -16.55 9.50 -5.53
N ILE A 59 -15.23 9.54 -5.69
CA ILE A 59 -14.30 9.40 -4.57
C ILE A 59 -14.49 10.59 -3.64
N LYS A 60 -14.77 10.32 -2.36
CA LYS A 60 -14.84 11.36 -1.33
C LYS A 60 -13.43 11.86 -1.04
N LEU A 61 -13.06 12.96 -1.68
CA LEU A 61 -11.82 13.66 -1.40
C LEU A 61 -11.89 14.31 -0.01
N LEU A 62 -10.71 14.56 0.57
CA LEU A 62 -10.61 15.42 1.74
C LEU A 62 -11.11 16.83 1.36
N PRO A 63 -11.75 17.57 2.30
CA PRO A 63 -12.16 18.95 2.04
C PRO A 63 -10.98 19.82 1.61
N ALA A 64 -11.21 20.83 0.76
CA ALA A 64 -10.17 21.78 0.37
C ALA A 64 -9.57 22.56 1.58
N SER A 65 -10.33 22.63 2.67
CA SER A 65 -9.91 23.20 3.95
C SER A 65 -9.04 22.26 4.79
N PHE A 66 -8.88 20.99 4.40
CA PHE A 66 -8.01 20.06 5.11
C PHE A 66 -6.58 20.61 5.12
N ARG A 67 -5.98 20.63 6.31
CA ARG A 67 -4.58 20.96 6.54
C ARG A 67 -3.97 19.83 7.33
N LEU A 68 -2.79 19.39 6.91
CA LEU A 68 -2.00 18.48 7.74
C LEU A 68 -1.72 19.18 9.08
N PRO A 69 -1.64 18.43 10.19
CA PRO A 69 -1.22 18.99 11.47
C PRO A 69 0.11 19.73 11.31
N ASN A 70 0.26 20.88 11.99
CA ASN A 70 1.43 21.77 11.86
C ASN A 70 2.78 21.09 12.16
N LYS A 71 2.76 19.92 12.81
CA LYS A 71 3.94 19.12 13.12
C LYS A 71 3.70 17.67 12.74
N LEU A 72 4.09 17.31 11.53
CA LEU A 72 4.63 15.97 11.35
C LEU A 72 5.99 16.00 12.07
N ALA A 73 6.18 15.19 13.11
CA ALA A 73 7.44 15.11 13.85
C ALA A 73 8.52 14.39 13.01
N ILE A 74 8.75 14.88 11.80
CA ILE A 74 9.74 14.37 10.86
C ILE A 74 10.92 15.31 10.97
N CYS A 75 11.98 14.83 11.63
CA CYS A 75 13.27 15.50 11.64
C CYS A 75 13.92 15.40 10.25
N PRO A 76 14.86 16.29 9.88
CA PRO A 76 15.68 16.10 8.69
C PRO A 76 16.32 14.71 8.66
N GLY A 77 16.14 13.98 7.55
CA GLY A 77 16.60 12.59 7.43
C GLY A 77 15.86 11.82 6.32
N TYR A 78 16.02 10.50 6.31
CA TYR A 78 15.39 9.61 5.34
C TYR A 78 14.20 8.87 5.94
N VAL A 79 13.09 8.83 5.21
CA VAL A 79 11.95 7.97 5.54
C VAL A 79 12.17 6.62 4.85
N HIS A 80 12.52 5.60 5.63
CA HIS A 80 12.78 4.26 5.11
C HIS A 80 11.50 3.44 4.87
N LEU A 81 10.44 3.67 5.65
CA LEU A 81 9.16 2.97 5.49
C LEU A 81 7.99 3.84 5.92
N ILE A 82 6.84 3.65 5.27
CA ILE A 82 5.53 4.16 5.70
C ILE A 82 4.58 2.96 5.73
N ARG A 83 3.92 2.71 6.86
CA ARG A 83 3.04 1.56 7.03
C ARG A 83 1.83 1.92 7.90
N PHE A 84 0.66 1.38 7.55
CA PHE A 84 -0.51 1.41 8.43
C PHE A 84 -0.33 0.47 9.63
N ILE A 85 -0.76 0.92 10.80
CA ILE A 85 -0.84 0.08 12.00
C ILE A 85 -2.15 -0.72 11.93
N ARG A 86 -2.03 -2.03 12.10
CA ARG A 86 -3.17 -2.96 12.07
C ARG A 86 -3.99 -2.86 13.35
N SER A 87 -5.22 -3.36 13.32
CA SER A 87 -6.11 -3.42 14.49
C SER A 87 -5.57 -4.26 15.65
N ASP A 88 -4.69 -5.22 15.38
CA ASP A 88 -3.96 -6.00 16.38
C ASP A 88 -2.83 -5.20 17.07
N ARG A 89 -2.54 -3.99 16.58
CA ARG A 89 -1.49 -3.08 17.07
C ARG A 89 -0.10 -3.70 17.03
N VAL A 90 0.16 -4.64 16.11
CA VAL A 90 1.51 -5.19 15.92
C VAL A 90 2.09 -4.63 14.62
N SER A 91 3.18 -3.86 14.75
CA SER A 91 3.98 -3.40 13.62
C SER A 91 5.16 -4.34 13.42
N ASP A 92 5.22 -4.99 12.27
CA ASP A 92 6.34 -5.84 11.87
C ASP A 92 7.27 -5.04 10.94
N ILE A 93 8.52 -4.83 11.37
CA ILE A 93 9.54 -4.13 10.60
C ILE A 93 10.68 -5.12 10.38
N PHE A 94 10.79 -5.64 9.16
CA PHE A 94 11.82 -6.60 8.77
C PHE A 94 11.89 -7.86 9.67
N GLY A 95 10.75 -8.32 10.20
CA GLY A 95 10.66 -9.46 11.12
C GLY A 95 10.62 -9.08 12.60
N GLU A 96 11.03 -7.86 12.93
CA GLU A 96 10.97 -7.32 14.29
C GLU A 96 9.57 -6.78 14.60
N LYS A 97 8.99 -7.22 15.72
CA LYS A 97 7.59 -6.91 16.07
C LYS A 97 7.52 -5.89 17.20
N TYR A 98 6.77 -4.82 16.98
CA TYR A 98 6.56 -3.72 17.91
C TYR A 98 5.07 -3.60 18.24
N ILE A 99 4.74 -3.55 19.53
CA ILE A 99 3.37 -3.29 19.99
C ILE A 99 3.11 -1.78 19.95
N MET A 100 2.05 -1.38 19.27
CA MET A 100 1.67 0.01 19.09
C MET A 100 0.68 0.48 20.18
N PRO A 101 0.74 1.76 20.58
CA PRO A 101 -0.22 2.36 21.51
C PRO A 101 -1.67 2.23 21.02
N LYS A 102 -2.65 2.33 21.93
CA LYS A 102 -4.07 2.35 21.57
C LYS A 102 -4.52 3.69 20.98
N ASP A 103 -3.82 4.77 21.33
CA ASP A 103 -4.20 6.14 21.01
C ASP A 103 -3.09 6.82 20.20
N VAL A 104 -3.43 7.30 18.99
CA VAL A 104 -2.68 8.27 18.18
C VAL A 104 -3.68 9.23 17.55
#